data_AF-A0AAT9GJ83-F1
#
_entry.id   AF-A0AAT9GJ83-F1
#
_cell.length_a   1.000
_cell.length_b   1.000
_cell.length_c   1.000
_cell.angle_alpha   90.00
_cell.angle_beta   90.00
_cell.angle_gamma   90.00
#
_symmetry.space_group_name_H-M   'P 1'
#
loop_
_entity.id
_entity.type
_entity.pdbx_description
1 polymer ?
#
loop_
_entity_poly.entity_id
_entity_poly.type
_entity_poly.pdbx_seq_one_letter_code
_entity_poly.pdbx_strand_id
1 'polypeptide(L)'
;MYILGHEKSNLLRFYVFAFTKFLLALRKSLMQFRDRSTIIQSKKNNIMEKQTIQSIVKGLALSTVFAVGTLFNATANNAVSGTDAASKAEIKYAGSSKEQVSFNIKFNNPTGKKFTLLVLDAKGDLFFKEHYNAKSFDKRLVLSQDDADKLTFRIQQGEETFSEKINVFLSETESRKNSGK
;
A
#
# COMPACT_ATOMS: atom_id res chain seq x y z
N MET A 1 31.53 59.01 14.97
CA MET A 1 30.27 58.28 14.74
C MET A 1 30.54 57.14 13.75
N TYR A 2 31.04 56.00 14.22
CA TYR A 2 31.33 54.80 13.41
C TYR A 2 31.15 53.53 14.28
N ILE A 3 29.93 53.24 14.74
CA ILE A 3 29.65 52.00 15.50
C ILE A 3 28.33 51.37 15.05
N LEU A 4 28.02 51.40 13.74
CA LEU A 4 26.82 50.71 13.19
C LEU A 4 27.12 49.73 12.04
N GLY A 5 28.40 49.50 11.70
CA GLY A 5 28.81 48.61 10.61
C GLY A 5 29.18 47.18 11.03
N HIS A 6 29.49 46.94 12.31
CA HIS A 6 30.13 45.68 12.71
C HIS A 6 29.13 44.53 12.96
N GLU A 7 27.89 44.85 13.36
CA GLU A 7 26.92 43.85 13.83
C GLU A 7 26.28 43.03 12.69
N LYS A 8 25.97 43.66 11.56
CA LYS A 8 25.40 42.99 10.37
C LYS A 8 26.35 41.97 9.74
N SER A 9 27.67 42.21 9.87
CA SER A 9 28.69 41.31 9.33
C SER A 9 28.74 39.96 10.07
N ASN A 10 28.46 39.97 11.37
CA ASN A 10 28.46 38.76 12.19
C ASN A 10 27.23 37.89 11.87
N LEU A 11 26.05 38.50 11.70
CA LEU A 11 24.83 37.78 11.35
C LEU A 11 24.97 37.04 10.01
N LEU A 12 25.56 37.69 8.99
CA LEU A 12 25.80 37.06 7.69
C LEU A 12 26.79 35.88 7.82
N ARG A 13 27.84 36.02 8.63
CA ARG A 13 28.79 34.92 8.92
C ARG A 13 28.12 33.75 9.64
N PHE A 14 27.20 34.02 10.56
CA PHE A 14 26.39 32.98 11.22
C PHE A 14 25.52 32.21 10.23
N TYR A 15 24.82 32.91 9.33
CA TYR A 15 23.99 32.28 8.30
C TYR A 15 24.81 31.42 7.34
N VAL A 16 25.95 31.92 6.84
CA VAL A 16 26.84 31.17 5.96
C VAL A 16 27.37 29.91 6.66
N PHE A 17 27.75 30.03 7.94
CA PHE A 17 28.22 28.89 8.73
C PHE A 17 27.12 27.84 8.95
N ALA A 18 25.91 28.27 9.34
CA ALA A 18 24.77 27.39 9.56
C ALA A 18 24.34 26.67 8.27
N PHE A 19 24.29 27.39 7.14
CA PHE A 19 23.96 26.83 5.84
C PHE A 19 24.99 25.80 5.38
N THR A 20 26.28 26.06 5.58
CA THR A 20 27.36 25.11 5.24
C THR A 20 27.25 23.83 6.06
N LYS A 21 26.93 23.94 7.36
CA LYS A 21 26.70 22.78 8.23
C LYS A 21 25.46 21.98 7.81
N PHE A 22 24.39 22.67 7.42
CA PHE A 22 23.17 22.04 6.90
C PHE A 22 23.44 21.26 5.60
N LEU A 23 24.12 21.89 4.63
CA LEU A 23 24.50 21.21 3.38
C LEU A 23 25.38 19.98 3.62
N LEU A 24 26.30 20.05 4.59
CA LEU A 24 27.14 18.91 4.96
C LEU A 24 26.33 17.78 5.60
N ALA A 25 25.36 18.10 6.46
CA ALA A 25 24.45 17.12 7.05
C ALA A 25 23.55 16.47 5.98
N LEU A 26 23.02 17.27 5.04
CA LEU A 26 22.23 16.79 3.92
C LEU A 26 23.05 15.84 3.03
N ARG A 27 24.30 16.20 2.70
CA ARG A 27 25.23 15.35 1.94
C ARG A 27 25.49 14.02 2.66
N LYS A 28 25.74 14.04 3.97
CA LYS A 28 25.95 12.81 4.77
C LYS A 28 24.70 11.92 4.80
N SER A 29 23.51 12.52 4.94
CA SER A 29 22.23 11.81 4.93
C SER A 29 21.98 11.12 3.59
N LEU A 30 22.19 11.83 2.47
CA LEU A 30 22.09 11.28 1.12
C LEU A 30 23.11 10.16 0.86
N MET A 31 24.32 10.27 1.42
CA MET A 31 25.34 9.24 1.29
C MET A 31 24.95 7.94 2.02
N GLN A 32 24.38 8.02 3.22
CA GLN A 32 23.85 6.85 3.94
C GLN A 32 22.65 6.20 3.26
N PHE A 33 21.85 6.97 2.51
CA PHE A 33 20.76 6.43 1.72
C PHE A 33 21.27 5.61 0.51
N ARG A 34 22.40 6.01 -0.07
CA ARG A 34 23.01 5.30 -1.21
C ARG A 34 23.62 3.95 -0.83
N ASP A 35 24.32 3.85 0.30
CA ASP A 35 24.99 2.61 0.73
C ASP A 35 24.03 1.49 1.19
N ARG A 36 22.79 1.82 1.56
CA ARG A 36 21.79 0.81 1.94
C ARG A 36 21.16 0.09 0.76
N SER A 37 21.35 0.56 -0.47
CA SER A 37 20.81 -0.08 -1.67
C SER A 37 21.59 -1.33 -2.11
N THR A 38 22.86 -1.45 -1.72
CA THR A 38 23.74 -2.59 -2.07
C THR A 38 23.69 -3.74 -1.07
N ILE A 39 23.12 -3.56 0.12
CA ILE A 39 23.00 -4.62 1.15
C ILE A 39 21.78 -5.53 0.90
N ILE A 40 20.81 -5.09 0.10
CA ILE A 40 19.57 -5.85 -0.17
C ILE A 40 19.80 -6.96 -1.23
N GLN A 41 20.88 -6.90 -2.03
CA GLN A 41 21.13 -7.87 -3.11
C GLN A 41 22.16 -8.98 -2.75
N SER A 42 22.75 -8.98 -1.55
CA SER A 42 23.81 -9.96 -1.17
C SER A 42 23.37 -11.05 -0.19
N LYS A 43 22.06 -11.25 0.04
CA LYS A 43 21.56 -12.37 0.85
C LYS A 43 20.65 -13.29 0.04
N LYS A 44 21.12 -13.74 -1.12
CA LYS A 44 20.46 -14.80 -1.90
C LYS A 44 21.44 -15.75 -2.57
N ASN A 45 22.51 -16.13 -1.87
CA ASN A 45 23.38 -17.23 -2.27
C ASN A 45 23.72 -18.07 -1.04
N ASN A 46 22.90 -19.10 -0.80
CA ASN A 46 23.26 -20.40 -0.23
C ASN A 46 21.94 -21.12 0.12
N ILE A 47 21.45 -21.93 -0.82
CA ILE A 47 20.82 -23.25 -0.60
C ILE A 47 20.78 -23.87 -2.01
N MET A 48 21.71 -24.79 -2.28
CA MET A 48 21.54 -25.75 -3.37
C MET A 48 20.49 -26.77 -2.90
N GLU A 49 19.29 -26.74 -3.45
CA GLU A 49 18.46 -27.93 -3.55
C GLU A 49 18.53 -28.45 -4.98
N LYS A 50 19.13 -29.63 -5.13
CA LYS A 50 19.03 -30.44 -6.34
C LYS A 50 17.62 -31.03 -6.37
N GLN A 51 16.70 -30.41 -7.11
CA GLN A 51 15.45 -31.07 -7.48
C GLN A 51 15.17 -30.86 -8.98
N THR A 52 15.44 -31.95 -9.69
CA THR A 52 15.07 -32.38 -11.05
C THR A 52 14.15 -31.45 -11.87
N ILE A 53 14.71 -30.96 -12.98
CA ILE A 53 13.97 -30.34 -14.09
C ILE A 53 13.02 -31.39 -14.69
N GLN A 54 11.72 -31.28 -14.43
CA GLN A 54 10.70 -31.91 -15.26
C GLN A 54 10.10 -30.84 -16.18
N SER A 55 10.60 -30.84 -17.42
CA SER A 55 10.15 -29.99 -18.51
C SER A 55 8.71 -30.36 -18.91
N ILE A 56 7.72 -29.60 -18.46
CA ILE A 56 6.39 -29.64 -19.06
C ILE A 56 6.31 -28.55 -20.12
N VAL A 57 6.63 -28.95 -21.35
CA VAL A 57 6.25 -28.25 -22.57
C VAL A 57 4.72 -28.32 -22.68
N LYS A 58 4.06 -27.18 -22.54
CA LYS A 58 2.67 -26.95 -22.98
C LYS A 58 2.69 -25.60 -23.66
N GLY A 59 2.99 -25.52 -24.95
CA GLY A 59 2.09 -25.95 -26.01
C GLY A 59 1.29 -24.73 -26.44
N LEU A 60 1.93 -23.83 -27.20
CA LEU A 60 1.25 -22.76 -27.93
C LEU A 60 0.42 -23.42 -29.03
N ALA A 61 -0.90 -23.48 -28.85
CA ALA A 61 -1.84 -23.87 -29.90
C ALA A 61 -2.58 -22.63 -30.39
N LEU A 62 -2.20 -22.19 -31.58
CA LEU A 62 -2.88 -21.18 -32.38
C LEU A 62 -3.85 -21.92 -33.29
N SER A 63 -5.18 -21.82 -33.09
CA SER A 63 -6.14 -22.16 -34.14
C SER A 63 -7.47 -21.40 -34.00
N THR A 64 -7.82 -20.72 -35.08
CA THR A 64 -9.09 -20.04 -35.38
C THR A 64 -10.24 -21.04 -35.58
N VAL A 65 -11.49 -20.67 -35.25
CA VAL A 65 -12.75 -20.82 -36.04
C VAL A 65 -14.03 -20.78 -35.15
N PHE A 66 -14.86 -19.75 -35.38
CA PHE A 66 -16.33 -19.61 -35.39
C PHE A 66 -17.25 -19.93 -34.17
N ALA A 67 -18.32 -19.11 -34.11
CA ALA A 67 -19.26 -18.83 -33.02
C ALA A 67 -20.22 -19.96 -32.61
N VAL A 68 -20.70 -19.93 -31.35
CA VAL A 68 -22.12 -20.02 -30.92
C VAL A 68 -22.18 -19.62 -29.44
N GLY A 69 -23.13 -18.77 -29.06
CA GLY A 69 -23.32 -18.30 -27.70
C GLY A 69 -23.67 -19.41 -26.71
N THR A 70 -22.95 -19.46 -25.60
CA THR A 70 -23.46 -19.91 -24.30
C THR A 70 -22.89 -18.99 -23.21
N LEU A 71 -23.72 -18.76 -22.21
CA LEU A 71 -23.57 -17.77 -21.16
C LEU A 71 -22.31 -18.04 -20.32
N PHE A 72 -21.36 -17.11 -20.33
CA PHE A 72 -20.29 -17.10 -19.35
C PHE A 72 -20.88 -16.75 -17.98
N ASN A 73 -21.05 -17.75 -17.11
CA ASN A 73 -20.97 -17.51 -15.67
C ASN A 73 -19.52 -17.13 -15.37
N ALA A 74 -19.21 -15.85 -15.51
CA ALA A 74 -17.98 -15.26 -15.01
C ALA A 74 -18.08 -15.23 -13.48
N THR A 75 -17.65 -16.31 -12.83
CA THR A 75 -17.18 -16.20 -11.44
C THR A 75 -15.91 -15.36 -11.51
N ALA A 76 -16.07 -14.06 -11.30
CA ALA A 76 -14.97 -13.12 -11.12
C ALA A 76 -14.26 -13.47 -9.81
N ASN A 77 -13.36 -14.45 -9.87
CA ASN A 77 -12.42 -14.70 -8.79
C ASN A 77 -11.37 -13.58 -8.85
N ASN A 78 -11.66 -12.45 -8.19
CA ASN A 78 -10.69 -11.41 -7.91
C ASN A 78 -9.70 -11.92 -6.85
N ALA A 79 -8.85 -12.86 -7.24
CA ALA A 79 -7.71 -13.32 -6.46
C ALA A 79 -6.47 -13.19 -7.34
N VAL A 80 -5.89 -11.99 -7.37
CA VAL A 80 -4.49 -11.82 -7.76
C VAL A 80 -3.65 -12.25 -6.56
N SER A 81 -2.88 -13.30 -6.78
CA SER A 81 -2.06 -14.02 -5.81
C SER A 81 -1.12 -13.12 -5.02
N GLY A 82 -1.25 -13.20 -3.71
CA GLY A 82 -0.22 -12.93 -2.72
C GLY A 82 -0.50 -13.86 -1.55
N THR A 83 0.28 -14.95 -1.44
CA THR A 83 0.33 -15.92 -0.33
C THR A 83 -0.78 -15.83 0.72
N ASP A 84 -1.71 -16.76 0.65
CA ASP A 84 -2.81 -16.98 1.60
C ASP A 84 -2.29 -17.20 3.03
N ALA A 85 -2.13 -16.11 3.78
CA ALA A 85 -2.29 -16.13 5.22
C ALA A 85 -3.79 -15.95 5.48
N ALA A 86 -4.47 -17.05 5.87
CA ALA A 86 -5.89 -17.12 6.22
C ALA A 86 -6.43 -15.76 6.72
N SER A 87 -7.39 -15.20 5.98
CA SER A 87 -7.84 -13.79 6.00
C SER A 87 -7.94 -13.19 7.41
N LYS A 88 -6.84 -12.57 7.88
CA LYS A 88 -6.78 -11.89 9.19
C LYS A 88 -7.51 -10.55 9.17
N ALA A 89 -7.70 -9.98 7.99
CA ALA A 89 -8.33 -8.69 7.77
C ALA A 89 -9.59 -8.85 6.91
N GLU A 90 -10.56 -7.99 7.16
CA GLU A 90 -11.82 -7.88 6.44
C GLU A 90 -12.12 -6.40 6.26
N ILE A 91 -12.28 -5.95 5.01
CA ILE A 91 -12.77 -4.61 4.72
C ILE A 91 -14.12 -4.69 4.05
N LYS A 92 -15.10 -4.01 4.63
CA LYS A 92 -16.48 -3.98 4.14
C LYS A 92 -16.90 -2.57 3.82
N TYR A 93 -17.54 -2.41 2.67
CA TYR A 93 -18.31 -1.21 2.37
C TYR A 93 -19.46 -1.08 3.39
N ALA A 94 -19.54 0.08 4.04
CA ALA A 94 -20.50 0.37 5.10
C ALA A 94 -21.60 1.36 4.67
N GLY A 95 -21.59 1.78 3.40
CA GLY A 95 -22.58 2.70 2.83
C GLY A 95 -21.96 4.01 2.35
N SER A 96 -22.78 4.80 1.67
CA SER A 96 -22.46 6.13 1.19
C SER A 96 -23.58 7.11 1.54
N SER A 97 -23.22 8.39 1.63
CA SER A 97 -24.12 9.53 1.63
C SER A 97 -23.75 10.42 0.43
N LYS A 98 -24.39 11.59 0.28
CA LYS A 98 -24.17 12.49 -0.87
C LYS A 98 -22.72 12.92 -1.10
N GLU A 99 -21.89 12.90 -0.06
CA GLU A 99 -20.52 13.43 -0.12
C GLU A 99 -19.50 12.47 0.47
N GLN A 100 -19.93 11.38 1.11
CA GLN A 100 -19.05 10.55 1.92
C GLN A 100 -19.31 9.07 1.68
N VAL A 101 -18.25 8.28 1.71
CA VAL A 101 -18.28 6.83 1.65
C VAL A 101 -17.65 6.26 2.91
N SER A 102 -18.31 5.28 3.52
CA SER A 102 -17.86 4.62 4.74
C SER A 102 -17.39 3.20 4.49
N PHE A 103 -16.33 2.80 5.19
CA PHE A 103 -15.80 1.44 5.19
C PHE A 103 -15.57 0.98 6.63
N ASN A 104 -15.95 -0.26 6.92
CA ASN A 104 -15.61 -0.93 8.17
C ASN A 104 -14.40 -1.82 7.93
N ILE A 105 -13.36 -1.61 8.72
CA ILE A 105 -12.08 -2.32 8.60
C ILE A 105 -11.90 -3.12 9.88
N LYS A 106 -11.90 -4.44 9.75
CA LYS A 106 -11.62 -5.36 10.85
C LYS A 106 -10.30 -6.05 10.61
N PHE A 107 -9.48 -6.13 11.65
CA PHE A 107 -8.21 -6.86 11.59
C PHE A 107 -7.93 -7.58 12.90
N ASN A 108 -7.78 -8.90 12.81
CA ASN A 108 -7.35 -9.74 13.90
C ASN A 108 -5.82 -9.86 13.89
N ASN A 109 -5.19 -9.22 14.86
CA ASN A 109 -3.76 -9.21 15.07
C ASN A 109 -3.41 -9.98 16.35
N PRO A 110 -3.38 -11.33 16.32
CA PRO A 110 -3.20 -12.12 17.54
C PRO A 110 -1.87 -11.81 18.26
N THR A 111 -0.86 -11.36 17.51
CA THR A 111 0.45 -11.01 18.07
C THR A 111 0.45 -9.67 18.83
N GLY A 112 -0.52 -8.79 18.57
CA GLY A 112 -0.54 -7.42 19.11
C GLY A 112 0.65 -6.58 18.68
N LYS A 113 1.37 -6.93 17.59
CA LYS A 113 2.47 -6.10 17.07
C LYS A 113 1.91 -4.87 16.38
N LYS A 114 2.70 -3.79 16.34
CA LYS A 114 2.35 -2.59 15.58
C LYS A 114 2.14 -2.92 14.11
N PHE A 115 1.08 -2.37 13.52
CA PHE A 115 0.78 -2.47 12.10
C PHE A 115 0.47 -1.10 11.51
N THR A 116 0.50 -1.00 10.18
CA THR A 116 0.20 0.22 9.43
C THR A 116 -0.97 -0.04 8.52
N LEU A 117 -2.02 0.77 8.61
CA LEU A 117 -3.10 0.81 7.64
C LEU A 117 -2.77 1.86 6.58
N LEU A 118 -2.79 1.45 5.34
CA LEU A 118 -2.59 2.27 4.15
C LEU A 118 -3.86 2.20 3.31
N VAL A 119 -4.30 3.33 2.79
CA VAL A 119 -5.31 3.38 1.72
C VAL A 119 -4.67 4.09 0.55
N LEU A 120 -4.68 3.42 -0.60
CA LEU A 120 -4.15 3.95 -1.85
C LEU A 120 -5.29 4.15 -2.84
N ASP A 121 -5.17 5.16 -3.68
CA ASP A 121 -6.11 5.43 -4.76
C ASP A 121 -5.93 4.48 -5.96
N ALA A 122 -6.63 4.76 -7.06
CA ALA A 122 -6.56 3.99 -8.30
C ALA A 122 -5.17 4.00 -8.97
N LYS A 123 -4.38 5.06 -8.74
CA LYS A 123 -3.03 5.25 -9.30
C LYS A 123 -1.96 4.63 -8.40
N GLY A 124 -2.33 4.24 -7.18
CA GLY A 124 -1.41 3.77 -6.16
C GLY A 124 -0.81 4.90 -5.33
N ASP A 125 -1.36 6.11 -5.44
CA ASP A 125 -0.98 7.24 -4.60
C ASP A 125 -1.55 7.06 -3.19
N LEU A 126 -0.76 7.46 -2.19
CA LEU A 126 -1.12 7.27 -0.79
C LEU A 126 -2.18 8.30 -0.38
N PHE A 127 -3.38 7.82 -0.09
CA PHE A 127 -4.48 8.64 0.39
C PHE A 127 -4.54 8.71 1.92
N PHE A 128 -4.31 7.58 2.59
CA PHE A 128 -4.36 7.48 4.04
C PHE A 128 -3.23 6.60 4.58
N LYS A 129 -2.64 7.01 5.70
CA LYS A 129 -1.65 6.21 6.43
C LYS A 129 -1.72 6.47 7.92
N GLU A 130 -2.04 5.43 8.68
CA GLU A 130 -1.97 5.46 10.13
C GLU A 130 -1.34 4.19 10.71
N HIS A 131 -0.80 4.33 11.90
CA HIS A 131 -0.21 3.24 12.65
C HIS A 131 -1.06 2.88 13.85
N TYR A 132 -1.22 1.59 14.08
CA TYR A 132 -2.00 1.07 15.19
C TYR A 132 -1.24 -0.01 15.94
N ASN A 133 -1.63 -0.19 17.18
CA ASN A 133 -1.15 -1.27 18.02
C ASN A 133 -2.35 -1.80 18.80
N ALA A 134 -3.04 -2.77 18.21
CA ALA A 134 -4.19 -3.42 18.80
C ALA A 134 -4.20 -4.90 18.41
N LYS A 135 -4.67 -5.76 19.32
CA LYS A 135 -4.87 -7.20 19.04
C LYS A 135 -6.12 -7.46 18.23
N SER A 136 -7.18 -6.70 18.51
CA SER A 136 -8.41 -6.66 17.73
C SER A 136 -8.61 -5.22 17.28
N PHE A 137 -8.72 -5.03 15.97
CA PHE A 137 -8.90 -3.72 15.36
C PHE A 137 -10.24 -3.70 14.64
N ASP A 138 -11.04 -2.70 14.96
CA ASP A 138 -12.29 -2.37 14.29
C ASP A 138 -12.33 -0.85 14.14
N LYS A 139 -12.31 -0.36 12.90
CA LYS A 139 -12.37 1.08 12.62
C LYS A 139 -13.27 1.35 11.44
N ARG A 140 -14.10 2.36 11.59
CA ARG A 140 -14.83 2.96 10.48
C ARG A 140 -13.98 4.07 9.86
N LEU A 141 -13.68 3.93 8.57
CA LEU A 141 -13.03 4.95 7.77
C LEU A 141 -14.10 5.63 6.91
N VAL A 142 -14.09 6.97 6.90
CA VAL A 142 -14.99 7.77 6.08
C VAL A 142 -14.16 8.63 5.15
N LEU A 143 -14.45 8.56 3.86
CA LEU A 143 -13.75 9.27 2.80
C LEU A 143 -14.73 10.10 1.98
N SER A 144 -14.26 11.12 1.29
CA SER A 144 -15.08 11.85 0.32
C SER A 144 -15.49 10.94 -0.82
N GLN A 145 -16.66 11.14 -1.40
CA GLN A 145 -17.15 10.33 -2.51
C GLN A 145 -16.24 10.44 -3.75
N ASP A 146 -15.72 11.63 -4.04
CA ASP A 146 -14.82 11.90 -5.16
C ASP A 146 -13.50 11.11 -5.08
N ASP A 147 -13.10 10.73 -3.87
CA ASP A 147 -11.84 10.01 -3.60
C ASP A 147 -12.04 8.48 -3.53
N ALA A 148 -13.30 8.00 -3.53
CA ALA A 148 -13.63 6.65 -3.11
C ALA A 148 -13.83 5.63 -4.25
N ASP A 149 -13.71 6.02 -5.52
CA ASP A 149 -14.05 5.17 -6.68
C ASP A 149 -13.35 3.79 -6.68
N LYS A 150 -12.02 3.79 -6.56
CA LYS A 150 -11.20 2.57 -6.53
C LYS A 150 -10.11 2.73 -5.50
N LEU A 151 -10.18 1.90 -4.47
CA LEU A 151 -9.27 1.96 -3.34
C LEU A 151 -8.55 0.64 -3.15
N THR A 152 -7.28 0.72 -2.79
CA THR A 152 -6.52 -0.41 -2.28
C THR A 152 -6.26 -0.20 -0.80
N PHE A 153 -6.85 -1.04 0.03
CA PHE A 153 -6.55 -1.10 1.45
C PHE A 153 -5.39 -2.05 1.66
N ARG A 154 -4.41 -1.63 2.46
CA ARG A 154 -3.24 -2.45 2.77
C ARG A 154 -2.91 -2.36 4.25
N ILE A 155 -2.77 -3.51 4.89
CA ILE A 155 -2.30 -3.62 6.27
C ILE A 155 -0.90 -4.23 6.25
N GLN A 156 0.09 -3.50 6.79
CA GLN A 156 1.48 -3.94 6.86
C GLN A 156 1.90 -4.18 8.31
N GLN A 157 2.49 -5.35 8.58
CA GLN A 157 2.94 -5.78 9.89
C GLN A 157 4.28 -6.51 9.78
N GLY A 158 5.38 -5.77 9.95
CA GLY A 158 6.72 -6.33 9.71
C GLY A 158 6.89 -6.71 8.24
N GLU A 159 7.15 -7.98 7.97
CA GLU A 159 7.24 -8.54 6.61
C GLU A 159 5.88 -9.01 6.06
N GLU A 160 4.88 -9.18 6.93
CA GLU A 160 3.53 -9.57 6.50
C GLU A 160 2.80 -8.35 5.91
N THR A 161 2.21 -8.54 4.73
CA THR A 161 1.35 -7.53 4.09
C THR A 161 0.05 -8.19 3.66
N PHE A 162 -1.07 -7.65 4.15
CA PHE A 162 -2.41 -7.93 3.65
C PHE A 162 -2.83 -6.80 2.72
N SER A 163 -3.47 -7.10 1.59
CA SER A 163 -3.98 -6.09 0.67
C SER A 163 -5.31 -6.53 0.07
N GLU A 164 -6.29 -5.64 0.09
CA GLU A 164 -7.61 -5.85 -0.47
C GLU A 164 -7.97 -4.65 -1.36
N LYS A 165 -8.46 -4.95 -2.56
CA LYS A 165 -8.88 -3.94 -3.53
C LYS A 165 -10.39 -3.86 -3.55
N ILE A 166 -10.92 -2.65 -3.39
CA ILE A 166 -12.36 -2.40 -3.38
C ILE A 166 -12.71 -1.42 -4.48
N ASN A 167 -13.75 -1.76 -5.23
CA ASN A 167 -14.40 -0.87 -6.18
C ASN A 167 -15.76 -0.52 -5.61
N VAL A 168 -15.94 0.75 -5.23
CA VAL A 168 -17.13 1.19 -4.50
C VAL A 168 -18.41 1.02 -5.31
N PHE A 169 -18.35 1.24 -6.62
CA PHE A 169 -19.51 1.05 -7.50
C PHE A 169 -20.04 -0.39 -7.46
N LEU A 170 -19.13 -1.37 -7.48
CA LEU A 170 -19.53 -2.78 -7.39
C LEU A 170 -20.08 -3.11 -6.01
N SER A 171 -19.41 -2.65 -4.95
CA SER A 171 -19.84 -2.89 -3.57
C SER A 171 -21.21 -2.26 -3.24
N GLU A 172 -21.56 -1.11 -3.83
CA GLU A 172 -22.88 -0.51 -3.68
C GLU A 172 -23.97 -1.39 -4.30
N THR A 173 -23.73 -1.95 -5.49
CA THR A 173 -24.71 -2.83 -6.16
C THR A 173 -24.96 -4.13 -5.39
N GLU A 174 -23.95 -4.67 -4.72
CA GLU A 174 -24.07 -5.85 -3.86
C GLU A 174 -24.84 -5.54 -2.57
N SER A 175 -24.59 -4.37 -1.96
CA SER A 175 -25.30 -3.93 -0.75
C SER A 175 -26.80 -3.78 -0.99
N ARG A 176 -27.22 -3.19 -2.12
CA ARG A 176 -28.65 -3.03 -2.47
C ARG A 176 -29.37 -4.36 -2.64
N LYS A 177 -28.70 -5.40 -3.13
CA LYS A 177 -29.30 -6.74 -3.29
C LYS A 177 -29.57 -7.44 -1.96
N ASN A 178 -28.83 -7.11 -0.90
CA ASN A 178 -28.94 -7.78 0.40
C ASN A 178 -29.91 -7.08 1.38
N SER A 179 -30.42 -5.90 1.03
CA SER A 179 -31.36 -5.13 1.87
C SER A 179 -32.84 -5.42 1.57
N GLY A 180 -33.14 -6.32 0.64
CA GLY A 180 -34.50 -6.72 0.29
C GLY A 180 -34.85 -8.12 0.80
N LYS A 181 -34.97 -8.28 2.12
CA LYS A 181 -35.65 -9.42 2.77
C LYS A 181 -36.33 -8.96 4.04
#